data_AF-A0A7W3IXU3-F1
#
_entry.id   AF-A0A7W3IXU3-F1
#
_cell.length_a   1.000
_cell.length_b   1.000
_cell.length_c   1.000
_cell.angle_alpha   90.00
_cell.angle_beta   90.00
_cell.angle_gamma   90.00
#
_symmetry.space_group_name_H-M   'P 1'
#
loop_
_entity.id
_entity.type
_entity.pdbx_description
1 polymer ?
#
loop_
_entity_poly.entity_id
_entity_poly.type
_entity_poly.pdbx_seq_one_letter_code
_entity_poly.pdbx_strand_id
1 'polypeptide(L)'
;MPRSARLARLAPALLLLLLAVLSGGLGAPASAHEERPAEFPDGSGHRPTFLGYDNPRSRVVCKPGSADAIAAMPDGAVKQRNERLLGQCRFSSIQTAIDSIRQRRTSVYVLPGTYHEQQYAGDERSYYCSHLETSSTAPLLSSEYIGSLSSPDTGAKEGTNGESNPIALSYADQRACPHNLNLIAIFGDKTPKNDSIACDSRFCGTQVIGTGARVTDVTVDNRFSKLNGIRADRAGGLYLKDITFEQAEFNSIYVLETDGFVLDHVLARGNDEYGILAFASDHGLIENSEAYYNGDSGFYPGSGSDLNADNPDFKATRYAIEIRGNSSHDNTLGYSGTAGNSIWAHDNEFFHNATGIATDSLFPGHPGLPQDHARWNHNDVHSNNMNWYTRFVDTGICDKPMPQRGYIDGTVCPVVPVPVGTGVLIAGGNFDSTDHNWIYDNWRNGTMQFWVPAALRDDYDPSHQYDTSNHNHTFANHMGIAPDGSEQPNGLDHWWDDQGTGNCWEDNQYAGGTGTDNFTVPPPSCADGGSVFVPGAFVKDAGFLSCSQYDRSDPTWQHPPQCEWFDSPSKPGSSSGAVDQDHSELVAAPLLTATGGLLLALGLRKRRTSRVA
;
A
#
# COMPACT_ATOMS: atom_id res chain seq x y z
N MET A 1 60.06 -23.52 -0.16
CA MET A 1 59.60 -23.20 1.22
C MET A 1 59.89 -21.73 1.50
N PRO A 2 58.93 -20.94 2.02
CA PRO A 2 57.79 -20.52 1.19
C PRO A 2 57.59 -18.99 1.09
N ARG A 3 56.95 -18.58 -0.02
CA ARG A 3 56.50 -17.21 -0.37
C ARG A 3 55.16 -16.85 0.32
N SER A 4 54.99 -17.17 1.61
CA SER A 4 53.67 -17.10 2.28
C SER A 4 53.37 -15.81 3.05
N ALA A 5 54.26 -14.80 3.07
CA ALA A 5 54.16 -13.73 4.06
C ALA A 5 53.58 -12.38 3.58
N ARG A 6 53.19 -12.24 2.30
CA ARG A 6 52.64 -10.96 1.79
C ARG A 6 51.12 -10.94 1.59
N LEU A 7 50.45 -12.09 1.65
CA LEU A 7 48.98 -12.18 1.55
C LEU A 7 48.26 -11.95 2.90
N ALA A 8 48.97 -12.07 4.03
CA ALA A 8 48.36 -11.96 5.37
C ALA A 8 48.11 -10.51 5.86
N ARG A 9 48.51 -9.48 5.11
CA ARG A 9 48.32 -8.07 5.49
C ARG A 9 47.31 -7.29 4.63
N LEU A 10 46.84 -7.87 3.53
CA LEU A 10 45.82 -7.28 2.67
C LEU A 10 44.41 -7.77 3.03
N ALA A 11 44.29 -8.97 3.61
CA ALA A 11 43.01 -9.52 4.06
C ALA A 11 42.26 -8.65 5.09
N PRO A 12 42.89 -8.04 6.12
CA PRO A 12 42.15 -7.23 7.09
C PRO A 12 41.70 -5.88 6.52
N ALA A 13 42.46 -5.31 5.57
CA ALA A 13 42.15 -4.02 4.97
C ALA A 13 41.02 -4.13 3.93
N LEU A 14 40.97 -5.24 3.17
CA LEU A 14 39.84 -5.55 2.29
C LEU A 14 38.58 -5.88 3.11
N LEU A 15 38.73 -6.61 4.23
CA LEU A 15 37.62 -6.90 5.15
C LEU A 15 37.10 -5.64 5.83
N LEU A 16 37.97 -4.69 6.20
CA LEU A 16 37.57 -3.41 6.79
C LEU A 16 36.94 -2.44 5.77
N LEU A 17 37.31 -2.50 4.49
CA LEU A 17 36.62 -1.77 3.41
C LEU A 17 35.28 -2.41 3.06
N LEU A 18 35.19 -3.75 3.00
CA LEU A 18 33.91 -4.46 2.87
C LEU A 18 33.01 -4.19 4.07
N LEU A 19 33.54 -4.21 5.30
CA LEU A 19 32.81 -3.85 6.51
C LEU A 19 32.43 -2.36 6.54
N ALA A 20 33.26 -1.45 6.03
CA ALA A 20 32.94 -0.02 5.94
C ALA A 20 31.90 0.30 4.84
N VAL A 21 31.86 -0.48 3.76
CA VAL A 21 30.78 -0.43 2.76
C VAL A 21 29.50 -1.08 3.30
N LEU A 22 29.61 -2.16 4.07
CA LEU A 22 28.49 -2.81 4.78
C LEU A 22 27.97 -2.00 5.98
N SER A 23 28.76 -1.09 6.55
CA SER A 23 28.36 -0.25 7.71
C SER A 23 28.15 1.23 7.37
N GLY A 24 28.53 1.67 6.16
CA GLY A 24 28.29 3.03 5.67
C GLY A 24 26.97 3.23 4.94
N GLY A 25 26.19 2.16 4.76
CA GLY A 25 24.89 2.15 4.08
C GLY A 25 23.89 1.23 4.77
N LEU A 26 23.93 1.13 6.11
CA LEU A 26 22.77 0.66 6.85
C LEU A 26 21.71 1.76 6.71
N GLY A 27 20.96 1.72 5.60
CA GLY A 27 19.73 2.51 5.49
C GLY A 27 18.88 2.22 6.72
N ALA A 28 18.22 3.26 7.24
CA ALA A 28 17.16 3.01 8.21
C ALA A 28 16.15 2.05 7.57
N PRO A 29 15.59 1.09 8.34
CA PRO A 29 14.49 0.27 7.82
C PRO A 29 13.39 1.19 7.29
N ALA A 30 12.71 0.75 6.23
CA ALA A 30 11.54 1.47 5.74
C ALA A 30 10.46 1.41 6.82
N SER A 31 9.81 2.53 7.07
CA SER A 31 8.91 2.65 8.20
C SER A 31 7.47 2.43 7.78
N ALA A 32 6.83 1.41 8.34
CA ALA A 32 5.37 1.30 8.30
C ALA A 32 4.74 2.34 9.22
N HIS A 33 3.54 2.77 8.90
CA HIS A 33 2.71 3.43 9.88
C HIS A 33 2.33 2.50 11.04
N GLU A 34 2.32 3.04 12.26
CA GLU A 34 2.00 2.26 13.46
C GLU A 34 0.51 1.90 13.55
N GLU A 35 0.19 0.62 13.36
CA GLU A 35 -1.10 0.03 13.73
C GLU A 35 -0.96 -0.96 14.90
N ARG A 36 -2.08 -1.26 15.59
CA ARG A 36 -2.13 -2.37 16.54
C ARG A 36 -1.68 -3.68 15.85
N PRO A 37 -1.00 -4.59 16.57
CA PRO A 37 -0.77 -5.94 16.05
C PRO A 37 -2.07 -6.55 15.54
N ALA A 38 -2.02 -7.06 14.32
CA ALA A 38 -3.15 -7.69 13.66
C ALA A 38 -3.01 -9.21 13.63
N GLU A 39 -4.14 -9.90 13.68
CA GLU A 39 -4.23 -11.36 13.69
C GLU A 39 -5.06 -11.83 12.49
N PHE A 40 -4.66 -12.94 11.86
CA PHE A 40 -5.47 -13.52 10.79
C PHE A 40 -6.74 -14.19 11.34
N PRO A 41 -7.89 -14.05 10.66
CA PRO A 41 -9.07 -14.82 11.01
C PRO A 41 -8.84 -16.32 10.77
N ASP A 42 -9.67 -17.15 11.42
CA ASP A 42 -9.55 -18.62 11.34
C ASP A 42 -9.98 -19.21 9.99
N GLY A 43 -10.47 -18.38 9.06
CA GLY A 43 -10.91 -18.76 7.73
C GLY A 43 -12.23 -19.55 7.73
N SER A 44 -13.05 -19.46 8.77
CA SER A 44 -14.37 -20.10 8.85
C SER A 44 -15.51 -19.25 8.27
N GLY A 45 -15.22 -17.99 7.96
CA GLY A 45 -16.15 -17.05 7.33
C GLY A 45 -16.39 -17.35 5.85
N HIS A 46 -17.23 -16.51 5.26
CA HIS A 46 -17.72 -16.69 3.89
C HIS A 46 -18.07 -15.31 3.32
N ARG A 47 -17.95 -15.19 2.00
CA ARG A 47 -18.37 -13.98 1.28
C ARG A 47 -19.86 -13.68 1.51
N PRO A 48 -20.23 -12.50 2.05
CA PRO A 48 -21.63 -12.15 2.27
C PRO A 48 -22.38 -11.87 0.97
N THR A 49 -23.71 -11.89 1.04
CA THR A 49 -24.60 -11.52 -0.07
C THR A 49 -25.52 -10.38 0.34
N PHE A 50 -25.89 -9.53 -0.62
CA PHE A 50 -26.85 -8.46 -0.37
C PHE A 50 -28.19 -9.03 0.11
N LEU A 51 -28.72 -8.51 1.23
CA LEU A 51 -29.93 -9.04 1.88
C LEU A 51 -31.24 -8.57 1.22
N GLY A 52 -31.17 -7.81 0.12
CA GLY A 52 -32.33 -7.23 -0.55
C GLY A 52 -32.79 -5.92 0.09
N TYR A 53 -33.70 -5.21 -0.58
CA TYR A 53 -34.30 -3.96 -0.09
C TYR A 53 -35.56 -4.18 0.77
N ASP A 54 -36.00 -5.43 0.90
CA ASP A 54 -37.13 -5.90 1.70
C ASP A 54 -36.69 -6.55 3.01
N ASN A 55 -35.40 -6.43 3.39
CA ASN A 55 -34.90 -6.94 4.66
C ASN A 55 -35.72 -6.34 5.82
N PRO A 56 -36.45 -7.16 6.61
CA PRO A 56 -37.28 -6.67 7.70
C PRO A 56 -36.45 -6.08 8.85
N ARG A 57 -35.15 -6.38 8.89
CA ARG A 57 -34.19 -5.80 9.81
C ARG A 57 -33.49 -4.66 9.10
N SER A 58 -34.12 -3.50 9.06
CA SER A 58 -33.57 -2.34 8.38
C SER A 58 -33.58 -1.06 9.21
N ARG A 59 -32.70 -0.14 8.82
CA ARG A 59 -32.64 1.24 9.28
C ARG A 59 -32.56 2.13 8.05
N VAL A 60 -33.32 3.21 8.03
CA VAL A 60 -33.28 4.16 6.90
C VAL A 60 -32.78 5.51 7.39
N VAL A 61 -31.74 6.00 6.71
CA VAL A 61 -31.04 7.25 7.00
C VAL A 61 -31.33 8.26 5.90
N CYS A 62 -31.74 9.47 6.26
CA CYS A 62 -32.01 10.54 5.30
C CYS A 62 -31.55 11.90 5.82
N LYS A 63 -31.34 12.84 4.89
CA LYS A 63 -31.09 14.26 5.18
C LYS A 63 -32.31 15.09 4.78
N PRO A 64 -32.42 16.35 5.24
CA PRO A 64 -33.49 17.25 4.81
C PRO A 64 -33.64 17.36 3.29
N GLY A 65 -32.52 17.37 2.55
CA GLY A 65 -32.52 17.43 1.09
C GLY A 65 -32.80 16.11 0.36
N SER A 66 -32.91 14.97 1.07
CA SER A 66 -33.13 13.67 0.42
C SER A 66 -34.45 13.62 -0.33
N ALA A 67 -35.51 14.26 0.18
CA ALA A 67 -36.82 14.26 -0.48
C ALA A 67 -36.76 14.94 -1.86
N ASP A 68 -36.10 16.09 -1.94
CA ASP A 68 -35.94 16.84 -3.20
C ASP A 68 -35.04 16.09 -4.18
N ALA A 69 -33.94 15.49 -3.69
CA ALA A 69 -33.05 14.67 -4.50
C ALA A 69 -33.79 13.46 -5.10
N ILE A 70 -34.65 12.80 -4.33
CA ILE A 70 -35.47 11.68 -4.79
C ILE A 70 -36.53 12.15 -5.79
N ALA A 71 -37.19 13.28 -5.54
CA ALA A 71 -38.20 13.83 -6.45
C ALA A 71 -37.60 14.17 -7.83
N ALA A 72 -36.35 14.63 -7.86
CA ALA A 72 -35.60 14.94 -9.07
C ALA A 72 -35.12 13.70 -9.86
N MET A 73 -35.20 12.49 -9.28
CA MET A 73 -34.82 11.27 -9.98
C MET A 73 -35.74 10.99 -11.17
N PRO A 74 -35.22 10.36 -12.24
CA PRO A 74 -36.05 9.80 -13.31
C PRO A 74 -37.06 8.79 -12.76
N ASP A 75 -38.24 8.75 -13.36
CA ASP A 75 -39.27 7.78 -12.98
C ASP A 75 -38.78 6.34 -13.27
N GLY A 76 -38.95 5.45 -12.29
CA GLY A 76 -38.50 4.07 -12.41
C GLY A 76 -38.36 3.37 -11.05
N ALA A 77 -37.83 2.15 -11.08
CA ALA A 77 -37.71 1.30 -9.89
C ALA A 77 -36.85 1.95 -8.78
N VAL A 78 -35.77 2.66 -9.14
CA VAL A 78 -34.89 3.36 -8.19
C VAL A 78 -35.65 4.46 -7.44
N LYS A 79 -36.35 5.34 -8.16
CA LYS A 79 -37.17 6.40 -7.55
C LYS A 79 -38.27 5.83 -6.66
N GLN A 80 -39.05 4.88 -7.17
CA GLN A 80 -40.13 4.24 -6.40
C GLN A 80 -39.63 3.56 -5.13
N ARG A 81 -38.44 2.93 -5.18
CA ARG A 81 -37.79 2.35 -3.99
C ARG A 81 -37.42 3.43 -2.98
N ASN A 82 -36.78 4.51 -3.45
CA ASN A 82 -36.39 5.63 -2.60
C ASN A 82 -37.59 6.32 -1.95
N GLU A 83 -38.69 6.54 -2.68
CA GLU A 83 -39.93 7.09 -2.14
C GLU A 83 -40.52 6.22 -1.01
N ARG A 84 -40.48 4.88 -1.16
CA ARG A 84 -40.90 3.95 -0.11
C ARG A 84 -39.99 3.99 1.11
N LEU A 85 -38.67 4.06 0.90
CA LEU A 85 -37.70 4.13 1.99
C LEU A 85 -37.76 5.48 2.71
N LEU A 86 -38.00 6.59 2.00
CA LEU A 86 -38.18 7.92 2.58
C LEU A 86 -39.27 7.95 3.64
N GLY A 87 -40.41 7.28 3.40
CA GLY A 87 -41.48 7.13 4.40
C GLY A 87 -41.09 6.32 5.64
N GLN A 88 -39.98 5.59 5.58
CA GLN A 88 -39.41 4.78 6.68
C GLN A 88 -38.19 5.46 7.34
N CYS A 89 -37.78 6.65 6.87
CA CYS A 89 -36.64 7.34 7.45
C CYS A 89 -36.84 7.61 8.94
N ARG A 90 -35.84 7.20 9.74
CA ARG A 90 -35.82 7.39 11.20
C ARG A 90 -34.52 8.00 11.71
N PHE A 91 -33.47 8.06 10.88
CA PHE A 91 -32.14 8.50 11.27
C PHE A 91 -31.64 9.60 10.35
N SER A 92 -30.86 10.53 10.89
CA SER A 92 -30.15 11.56 10.14
C SER A 92 -28.64 11.34 10.09
N SER A 93 -28.15 10.28 10.75
CA SER A 93 -26.75 9.86 10.83
C SER A 93 -26.66 8.36 10.56
N ILE A 94 -25.64 7.96 9.79
CA ILE A 94 -25.32 6.57 9.49
C ILE A 94 -24.84 5.87 10.75
N GLN A 95 -23.93 6.48 11.52
CA GLN A 95 -23.44 5.90 12.76
C GLN A 95 -24.56 5.69 13.78
N THR A 96 -25.46 6.67 13.98
CA THR A 96 -26.60 6.49 14.90
C THR A 96 -27.53 5.36 14.45
N ALA A 97 -27.70 5.17 13.14
CA ALA A 97 -28.46 4.05 12.60
C ALA A 97 -27.76 2.71 12.91
N ILE A 98 -26.44 2.63 12.76
CA ILE A 98 -25.62 1.48 13.14
C ILE A 98 -25.75 1.19 14.65
N ASP A 99 -25.58 2.19 15.52
CA ASP A 99 -25.69 2.05 16.98
C ASP A 99 -27.05 1.48 17.43
N SER A 100 -28.10 1.76 16.65
CA SER A 100 -29.46 1.28 16.87
C SER A 100 -29.70 -0.18 16.46
N ILE A 101 -28.72 -0.84 15.84
CA ILE A 101 -28.80 -2.26 15.48
C ILE A 101 -28.97 -3.08 16.76
N ARG A 102 -29.85 -4.08 16.69
CA ARG A 102 -30.15 -5.02 17.79
C ARG A 102 -30.08 -6.48 17.36
N GLN A 103 -30.07 -6.75 16.05
CA GLN A 103 -30.03 -8.08 15.47
C GLN A 103 -28.97 -8.12 14.36
N ARG A 104 -28.25 -9.23 14.25
CA ARG A 104 -27.32 -9.50 13.14
C ARG A 104 -28.04 -9.44 11.80
N ARG A 105 -27.29 -9.22 10.72
CA ARG A 105 -27.82 -9.16 9.34
C ARG A 105 -28.87 -8.05 9.18
N THR A 106 -28.55 -6.87 9.69
CA THR A 106 -29.36 -5.64 9.55
C THR A 106 -28.80 -4.79 8.40
N SER A 107 -29.68 -4.27 7.55
CA SER A 107 -29.32 -3.35 6.46
C SER A 107 -29.59 -1.90 6.86
N VAL A 108 -28.61 -1.03 6.67
CA VAL A 108 -28.72 0.42 6.81
C VAL A 108 -28.82 1.00 5.39
N TYR A 109 -30.03 1.41 5.00
CA TYR A 109 -30.26 2.05 3.71
C TYR A 109 -30.06 3.56 3.85
N VAL A 110 -29.16 4.11 3.04
CA VAL A 110 -28.78 5.52 3.06
C VAL A 110 -29.38 6.21 1.85
N LEU A 111 -30.25 7.18 2.08
CA LEU A 111 -30.92 7.95 1.03
C LEU A 111 -29.97 8.98 0.41
N PRO A 112 -30.27 9.48 -0.80
CA PRO A 112 -29.45 10.50 -1.44
C PRO A 112 -29.17 11.71 -0.54
N GLY A 113 -27.92 12.14 -0.48
CA GLY A 113 -27.45 13.26 0.32
C GLY A 113 -25.97 13.16 0.70
N THR A 114 -25.47 14.24 1.31
CA THR A 114 -24.11 14.32 1.86
C THR A 114 -24.15 14.15 3.38
N TYR A 115 -23.27 13.30 3.90
CA TYR A 115 -23.22 12.85 5.29
C TYR A 115 -21.86 13.19 5.90
N HIS A 116 -21.84 14.22 6.74
CA HIS A 116 -20.64 14.61 7.50
C HIS A 116 -20.58 14.02 8.91
N GLU A 117 -21.59 13.23 9.31
CA GLU A 117 -21.70 12.63 10.65
C GLU A 117 -21.30 13.58 11.81
N GLN A 118 -21.77 14.84 11.77
CA GLN A 118 -21.30 15.94 12.63
C GLN A 118 -21.22 15.63 14.13
N GLN A 119 -22.10 14.76 14.64
CA GLN A 119 -22.11 14.32 16.04
C GLN A 119 -20.84 13.52 16.41
N TYR A 120 -20.24 12.82 15.44
CA TYR A 120 -19.12 11.91 15.62
C TYR A 120 -17.81 12.46 15.04
N ALA A 121 -17.88 13.57 14.30
CA ALA A 121 -16.73 14.28 13.74
C ALA A 121 -15.96 15.13 14.77
N GLY A 122 -16.55 15.44 15.92
CA GLY A 122 -15.94 16.33 16.92
C GLY A 122 -14.75 15.73 17.67
N ASP A 123 -13.93 16.58 18.28
CA ASP A 123 -12.75 16.19 19.07
C ASP A 123 -13.03 16.03 20.56
N GLU A 124 -14.26 16.27 21.00
CA GLU A 124 -14.66 16.08 22.38
C GLU A 124 -14.56 14.61 22.78
N ARG A 125 -13.76 14.32 23.81
CA ARG A 125 -13.50 12.97 24.30
C ARG A 125 -13.86 12.85 25.78
N SER A 126 -14.31 11.68 26.19
CA SER A 126 -14.39 11.34 27.61
C SER A 126 -12.98 11.33 28.22
N TYR A 127 -12.89 11.45 29.55
CA TYR A 127 -11.60 11.33 30.24
C TYR A 127 -10.84 10.05 29.87
N TYR A 128 -11.54 8.91 29.76
CA TYR A 128 -10.90 7.67 29.33
C TYR A 128 -10.32 7.78 27.92
N CYS A 129 -11.13 8.27 26.97
CA CYS A 129 -10.72 8.36 25.56
C CYS A 129 -9.66 9.44 25.28
N SER A 130 -9.39 10.33 26.24
CA SER A 130 -8.31 11.33 26.17
C SER A 130 -7.05 10.92 26.94
N HIS A 131 -7.01 9.77 27.61
CA HIS A 131 -5.85 9.31 28.38
C HIS A 131 -5.50 7.86 28.04
N LEU A 132 -5.65 7.49 26.76
CA LEU A 132 -5.27 6.18 26.26
C LEU A 132 -3.74 6.11 26.15
N GLU A 133 -3.17 4.94 26.43
CA GLU A 133 -1.73 4.70 26.24
C GLU A 133 -1.53 3.78 25.04
N THR A 134 -0.37 3.88 24.38
CA THR A 134 -0.06 3.01 23.25
C THR A 134 -0.04 1.55 23.70
N SER A 135 -0.65 0.66 22.91
CA SER A 135 -0.48 -0.78 23.11
C SER A 135 0.89 -1.29 22.68
N SER A 136 1.65 -0.47 21.96
CA SER A 136 2.97 -0.78 21.41
C SER A 136 4.07 -0.23 22.30
N THR A 137 5.11 -1.03 22.56
CA THR A 137 6.30 -0.60 23.31
C THR A 137 7.49 -0.27 22.41
N ALA A 138 7.28 -0.20 21.08
CA ALA A 138 8.33 0.10 20.12
C ALA A 138 8.68 1.60 20.13
N PRO A 139 9.96 2.00 20.19
CA PRO A 139 10.36 3.39 19.98
C PRO A 139 10.24 3.72 18.49
N LEU A 140 9.46 4.74 18.13
CA LEU A 140 9.20 5.10 16.74
C LEU A 140 9.69 6.53 16.42
N LEU A 141 10.10 6.76 15.17
CA LEU A 141 10.57 8.04 14.62
C LEU A 141 9.39 8.88 14.10
N SER A 142 9.52 10.21 14.11
CA SER A 142 8.45 11.16 13.79
C SER A 142 7.85 11.05 12.38
N SER A 143 8.56 10.44 11.44
CA SER A 143 8.17 10.22 10.03
C SER A 143 7.32 8.95 9.82
N GLU A 144 7.05 8.18 10.88
CA GLU A 144 6.43 6.83 10.83
C GLU A 144 4.97 6.81 11.30
N TYR A 145 4.31 7.97 11.33
CA TYR A 145 3.13 8.19 12.18
C TYR A 145 1.90 8.71 11.45
N ILE A 146 1.33 7.89 10.56
CA ILE A 146 0.02 8.18 9.97
C ILE A 146 -0.90 6.99 10.25
N GLY A 147 -1.93 7.15 11.08
CA GLY A 147 -2.73 6.00 11.58
C GLY A 147 -2.93 5.98 13.11
N SER A 148 -2.26 6.87 13.83
CA SER A 148 -2.22 6.91 15.29
C SER A 148 -2.72 8.25 15.85
N LEU A 149 -3.11 8.29 17.13
CA LEU A 149 -3.54 9.54 17.78
C LEU A 149 -2.33 10.47 18.00
N SER A 150 -2.07 11.39 17.08
CA SER A 150 -1.11 12.48 17.24
C SER A 150 -1.81 13.73 17.82
N SER A 151 -1.92 13.86 19.14
CA SER A 151 -2.36 15.12 19.75
C SER A 151 -1.82 15.32 21.17
N PRO A 152 -1.43 16.56 21.55
CA PRO A 152 -0.87 16.90 22.88
C PRO A 152 -1.75 16.53 24.09
N ASP A 153 -3.05 16.31 23.86
CA ASP A 153 -4.05 16.09 24.91
C ASP A 153 -4.35 14.61 25.18
N THR A 154 -3.55 13.67 24.66
CA THR A 154 -3.78 12.22 24.83
C THR A 154 -3.21 11.62 26.11
N GLY A 155 -2.63 12.42 27.01
CA GLY A 155 -1.87 11.90 28.15
C GLY A 155 -0.57 11.18 27.76
N ALA A 156 -0.27 11.10 26.46
CA ALA A 156 1.02 10.67 25.95
C ALA A 156 2.13 11.60 26.48
N LYS A 157 3.26 11.01 26.87
CA LYS A 157 4.42 11.78 27.30
C LYS A 157 4.88 12.68 26.15
N GLU A 158 5.22 13.93 26.45
CA GLU A 158 5.92 14.82 25.52
C GLU A 158 7.18 14.08 25.01
N GLY A 159 7.26 13.91 23.69
CA GLY A 159 8.46 13.48 23.00
C GLY A 159 9.55 14.54 23.10
N THR A 160 10.76 14.20 22.67
CA THR A 160 11.97 15.04 22.83
C THR A 160 11.90 16.42 22.17
N ASN A 161 10.91 16.66 21.32
CA ASN A 161 10.70 17.92 20.59
C ASN A 161 9.39 18.65 20.94
N GLY A 162 8.63 18.22 21.95
CA GLY A 162 7.37 18.86 22.35
C GLY A 162 6.11 18.37 21.61
N GLU A 163 6.23 17.32 20.81
CA GLU A 163 5.10 16.58 20.22
C GLU A 163 4.78 15.34 21.08
N SER A 164 3.51 15.02 21.30
CA SER A 164 3.09 13.79 22.02
C SER A 164 3.46 12.55 21.21
N ASN A 165 4.02 11.51 21.85
CA ASN A 165 4.19 10.22 21.19
C ASN A 165 2.82 9.69 20.71
N PRO A 166 2.71 9.19 19.48
CA PRO A 166 1.47 8.63 18.99
C PRO A 166 1.08 7.35 19.72
N ILE A 167 -0.20 7.01 19.57
CA ILE A 167 -0.84 5.89 20.25
C ILE A 167 -1.51 5.01 19.20
N ALA A 168 -0.96 3.82 18.97
CA ALA A 168 -1.69 2.72 18.37
C ALA A 168 -2.73 2.19 19.37
N LEU A 169 -4.01 2.25 19.00
CA LEU A 169 -5.12 1.85 19.86
C LEU A 169 -5.37 0.35 19.76
N SER A 170 -5.39 -0.34 20.91
CA SER A 170 -5.85 -1.72 21.01
C SER A 170 -7.28 -1.87 20.48
N TYR A 171 -7.67 -3.06 20.03
CA TYR A 171 -9.06 -3.30 19.61
C TYR A 171 -10.07 -2.94 20.72
N ALA A 172 -9.74 -3.26 21.98
CA ALA A 172 -10.61 -2.94 23.12
C ALA A 172 -10.81 -1.42 23.29
N ASP A 173 -9.75 -0.63 23.09
CA ASP A 173 -9.80 0.82 23.16
C ASP A 173 -10.53 1.42 21.97
N GLN A 174 -10.29 0.91 20.75
CA GLN A 174 -11.04 1.33 19.57
C GLN A 174 -12.53 1.06 19.74
N ARG A 175 -12.90 -0.09 20.30
CA ARG A 175 -14.31 -0.41 20.60
C ARG A 175 -14.89 0.50 21.70
N ALA A 176 -14.11 0.89 22.70
CA ALA A 176 -14.55 1.76 23.79
C ALA A 176 -14.64 3.24 23.36
N CYS A 177 -13.77 3.65 22.44
CA CYS A 177 -13.61 5.01 21.93
C CYS A 177 -13.70 5.02 20.39
N PRO A 178 -14.83 4.59 19.81
CA PRO A 178 -14.96 4.34 18.37
C PRO A 178 -14.68 5.57 17.51
N HIS A 179 -14.93 6.77 18.03
CA HIS A 179 -14.83 8.04 17.30
C HIS A 179 -13.55 8.83 17.60
N ASN A 180 -12.57 8.20 18.27
CA ASN A 180 -11.24 8.77 18.37
C ASN A 180 -10.58 8.86 16.99
N LEU A 181 -10.75 7.82 16.16
CA LEU A 181 -10.14 7.71 14.82
C LEU A 181 -11.15 7.59 13.67
N ASN A 182 -12.41 7.26 13.95
CA ASN A 182 -13.34 6.84 12.91
C ASN A 182 -14.61 7.70 12.89
N LEU A 183 -14.99 8.18 11.72
CA LEU A 183 -16.26 8.87 11.53
C LEU A 183 -17.44 7.90 11.66
N ILE A 184 -17.32 6.73 11.02
CA ILE A 184 -18.24 5.59 11.15
C ILE A 184 -17.45 4.36 11.63
N ALA A 185 -17.98 3.64 12.61
CA ALA A 185 -17.30 2.53 13.27
C ALA A 185 -18.22 1.31 13.46
N ILE A 186 -17.72 0.14 13.08
CA ILE A 186 -18.37 -1.17 13.22
C ILE A 186 -17.37 -2.15 13.85
N PHE A 187 -17.54 -2.47 15.13
CA PHE A 187 -16.67 -3.39 15.87
C PHE A 187 -17.39 -4.72 16.14
N GLY A 188 -17.02 -5.76 15.41
CA GLY A 188 -17.79 -7.01 15.32
C GLY A 188 -17.55 -8.01 16.45
N ASP A 189 -16.41 -7.98 17.11
CA ASP A 189 -16.08 -8.78 18.30
C ASP A 189 -16.42 -8.01 19.59
N LYS A 190 -17.28 -8.58 20.45
CA LYS A 190 -17.69 -8.00 21.73
C LYS A 190 -16.88 -8.53 22.92
N THR A 191 -16.01 -9.49 22.69
CA THR A 191 -15.24 -10.24 23.69
C THR A 191 -13.73 -10.18 23.43
N PRO A 192 -13.12 -8.99 23.34
CA PRO A 192 -11.73 -8.83 22.87
C PRO A 192 -10.63 -9.33 23.81
N LYS A 193 -11.00 -10.11 24.84
CA LYS A 193 -10.08 -10.73 25.80
C LYS A 193 -10.08 -12.25 25.71
N ASN A 194 -10.84 -12.83 24.78
CA ASN A 194 -10.74 -14.25 24.46
C ASN A 194 -9.72 -14.47 23.33
N ASP A 195 -9.43 -15.72 23.03
CA ASP A 195 -8.48 -16.10 21.98
C ASP A 195 -9.15 -16.16 20.59
N SER A 196 -10.20 -15.37 20.34
CA SER A 196 -10.96 -15.40 19.09
C SER A 196 -11.29 -14.01 18.58
N ILE A 197 -10.92 -13.75 17.33
CA ILE A 197 -11.26 -12.50 16.64
C ILE A 197 -12.57 -12.59 15.84
N ALA A 198 -13.31 -13.68 16.00
CA ALA A 198 -14.54 -13.93 15.24
C ALA A 198 -15.63 -12.89 15.56
N CYS A 199 -16.41 -12.54 14.53
CA CYS A 199 -17.54 -11.65 14.75
C CYS A 199 -18.61 -12.34 15.62
N ASP A 200 -18.79 -11.84 16.84
CA ASP A 200 -19.69 -12.43 17.82
C ASP A 200 -20.73 -11.42 18.38
N SER A 201 -20.73 -10.18 17.87
CA SER A 201 -21.63 -9.11 18.28
C SER A 201 -22.94 -9.05 17.48
N ARG A 202 -23.73 -8.01 17.73
CA ARG A 202 -24.93 -7.69 16.97
C ARG A 202 -24.64 -7.11 15.58
N PHE A 203 -23.39 -6.71 15.33
CA PHE A 203 -22.97 -6.05 14.10
C PHE A 203 -22.55 -7.03 13.00
N CYS A 204 -22.49 -8.34 13.28
CA CYS A 204 -22.16 -9.33 12.26
C CYS A 204 -23.21 -9.36 11.15
N GLY A 205 -22.75 -9.34 9.90
CA GLY A 205 -23.60 -9.24 8.73
C GLY A 205 -24.20 -7.85 8.48
N THR A 206 -23.67 -6.78 9.10
CA THR A 206 -24.18 -5.42 8.85
C THR A 206 -23.99 -5.04 7.39
N GLN A 207 -25.01 -4.44 6.79
CA GLN A 207 -24.93 -3.89 5.44
C GLN A 207 -25.16 -2.39 5.47
N VAL A 208 -24.38 -1.61 4.73
CA VAL A 208 -24.56 -0.18 4.54
C VAL A 208 -24.69 0.07 3.05
N ILE A 209 -25.88 0.52 2.62
CA ILE A 209 -26.31 0.47 1.23
C ILE A 209 -26.82 1.86 0.83
N GLY A 210 -26.09 2.55 -0.02
CA GLY A 210 -26.60 3.72 -0.71
C GLY A 210 -27.74 3.33 -1.64
N THR A 211 -28.68 4.26 -1.85
CA THR A 211 -29.93 3.98 -2.57
C THR A 211 -30.10 4.80 -3.84
N GLY A 212 -29.15 5.72 -4.08
CA GLY A 212 -29.11 6.61 -5.24
C GLY A 212 -29.06 5.88 -6.58
N ALA A 213 -29.19 6.65 -7.66
CA ALA A 213 -29.04 6.13 -9.02
C ALA A 213 -27.56 6.07 -9.43
N ARG A 214 -26.74 6.98 -8.89
CA ARG A 214 -25.29 7.03 -9.04
C ARG A 214 -24.64 6.84 -7.68
N VAL A 215 -23.41 6.30 -7.65
CA VAL A 215 -22.62 6.11 -6.43
C VAL A 215 -22.39 7.44 -5.67
N THR A 216 -22.32 8.57 -6.40
CA THR A 216 -22.15 9.93 -5.84
C THR A 216 -23.44 10.56 -5.30
N ASP A 217 -24.60 9.94 -5.49
CA ASP A 217 -25.83 10.48 -4.92
C ASP A 217 -25.87 10.31 -3.39
N VAL A 218 -25.05 9.40 -2.84
CA VAL A 218 -24.83 9.20 -1.41
C VAL A 218 -23.34 9.37 -1.12
N THR A 219 -22.98 10.43 -0.40
CA THR A 219 -21.59 10.74 -0.09
C THR A 219 -21.38 10.87 1.41
N VAL A 220 -20.41 10.14 1.95
CA VAL A 220 -19.82 10.36 3.26
C VAL A 220 -18.60 11.25 3.08
N ASP A 221 -18.72 12.50 3.49
CA ASP A 221 -17.66 13.51 3.36
C ASP A 221 -17.08 13.78 4.76
N ASN A 222 -15.90 13.22 4.99
CA ASN A 222 -15.19 13.27 6.28
C ASN A 222 -14.57 14.65 6.53
N ARG A 223 -14.30 15.45 5.48
CA ARG A 223 -13.68 16.79 5.58
C ARG A 223 -12.43 16.82 6.46
N PHE A 224 -11.66 15.73 6.45
CA PHE A 224 -10.46 15.51 7.26
C PHE A 224 -10.73 15.66 8.76
N SER A 225 -11.91 15.26 9.24
CA SER A 225 -12.26 15.35 10.67
C SER A 225 -11.79 14.15 11.49
N LYS A 226 -11.55 13.02 10.81
CA LYS A 226 -11.09 11.76 11.39
C LYS A 226 -10.14 11.06 10.41
N LEU A 227 -9.27 10.19 10.95
CA LEU A 227 -8.43 9.30 10.14
C LEU A 227 -9.26 8.45 9.17
N ASN A 228 -10.33 7.82 9.66
CA ASN A 228 -11.10 6.87 8.87
C ASN A 228 -12.51 7.36 8.58
N GLY A 229 -12.93 7.29 7.31
CA GLY A 229 -14.32 7.56 6.90
C GLY A 229 -15.28 6.48 7.43
N ILE A 230 -14.93 5.22 7.23
CA ILE A 230 -15.55 4.07 7.89
C ILE A 230 -14.50 3.04 8.29
N ARG A 231 -14.59 2.51 9.50
CA ARG A 231 -13.83 1.34 9.97
C ARG A 231 -14.74 0.19 10.33
N ALA A 232 -14.47 -0.98 9.77
CA ALA A 232 -15.12 -2.23 10.08
C ALA A 232 -14.07 -3.24 10.55
N ASP A 233 -14.05 -3.50 11.85
CA ASP A 233 -12.99 -4.27 12.51
C ASP A 233 -13.62 -5.52 13.14
N ARG A 234 -13.08 -6.71 12.80
CA ARG A 234 -13.65 -8.03 13.16
C ARG A 234 -15.12 -8.17 12.77
N ALA A 235 -15.55 -7.51 11.69
CA ALA A 235 -16.94 -7.28 11.34
C ALA A 235 -17.47 -8.27 10.28
N GLY A 236 -17.27 -9.57 10.52
CA GLY A 236 -17.63 -10.65 9.60
C GLY A 236 -19.04 -10.55 9.01
N GLY A 237 -19.12 -10.71 7.69
CA GLY A 237 -20.32 -10.58 6.87
C GLY A 237 -20.66 -9.14 6.42
N LEU A 238 -19.73 -8.18 6.54
CA LEU A 238 -19.92 -6.79 6.12
C LEU A 238 -20.29 -6.69 4.64
N TYR A 239 -21.26 -5.83 4.30
CA TYR A 239 -21.56 -5.49 2.90
C TYR A 239 -21.70 -3.98 2.75
N LEU A 240 -20.84 -3.34 1.96
CA LEU A 240 -20.90 -1.91 1.62
C LEU A 240 -21.23 -1.76 0.14
N LYS A 241 -22.24 -0.94 -0.20
CA LYS A 241 -22.69 -0.79 -1.60
C LYS A 241 -23.18 0.61 -1.96
N ASP A 242 -22.93 1.03 -3.21
CA ASP A 242 -23.55 2.19 -3.86
C ASP A 242 -23.33 3.52 -3.10
N ILE A 243 -22.14 3.72 -2.54
CA ILE A 243 -21.83 4.85 -1.65
C ILE A 243 -20.42 5.39 -1.89
N THR A 244 -20.28 6.72 -1.82
CA THR A 244 -19.00 7.43 -1.92
C THR A 244 -18.44 7.75 -0.53
N PHE A 245 -17.14 7.58 -0.33
CA PHE A 245 -16.38 8.07 0.82
C PHE A 245 -15.24 8.99 0.33
N GLU A 246 -15.07 10.14 0.97
CA GLU A 246 -14.06 11.11 0.57
C GLU A 246 -13.49 11.94 1.73
N GLN A 247 -12.32 12.54 1.47
CA GLN A 247 -11.63 13.49 2.37
C GLN A 247 -11.33 12.91 3.75
N ALA A 248 -10.81 11.69 3.82
CA ALA A 248 -10.25 11.12 5.04
C ALA A 248 -8.77 11.51 5.20
N GLU A 249 -8.32 11.66 6.45
CA GLU A 249 -6.89 11.91 6.73
C GLU A 249 -6.04 10.66 6.49
N PHE A 250 -6.65 9.46 6.51
CA PHE A 250 -5.94 8.19 6.35
C PHE A 250 -6.71 7.25 5.43
N ASN A 251 -7.72 6.51 5.93
CA ASN A 251 -8.50 5.58 5.10
C ASN A 251 -9.91 6.12 4.84
N SER A 252 -10.38 6.22 3.60
CA SER A 252 -11.82 6.43 3.39
C SER A 252 -12.64 5.20 3.84
N ILE A 253 -12.22 4.00 3.46
CA ILE A 253 -12.86 2.73 3.83
C ILE A 253 -11.80 1.80 4.41
N TYR A 254 -11.99 1.34 5.64
CA TYR A 254 -11.08 0.43 6.31
C TYR A 254 -11.78 -0.84 6.82
N VAL A 255 -11.38 -2.00 6.30
CA VAL A 255 -11.74 -3.34 6.79
C VAL A 255 -10.53 -4.02 7.45
N LEU A 256 -10.65 -4.42 8.71
CA LEU A 256 -9.55 -5.06 9.46
C LEU A 256 -10.01 -6.37 10.11
N GLU A 257 -9.14 -7.39 10.10
CA GLU A 257 -9.33 -8.66 10.83
C GLU A 257 -10.69 -9.32 10.56
N THR A 258 -11.19 -9.13 9.34
CA THR A 258 -12.58 -9.46 9.00
C THR A 258 -12.61 -10.68 8.09
N ASP A 259 -13.29 -11.71 8.58
CA ASP A 259 -13.59 -12.91 7.81
C ASP A 259 -14.93 -12.78 7.09
N GLY A 260 -14.87 -12.48 5.79
CA GLY A 260 -16.01 -12.27 4.91
C GLY A 260 -16.46 -10.82 4.87
N PHE A 261 -16.20 -10.14 3.75
CA PHE A 261 -16.74 -8.82 3.44
C PHE A 261 -16.97 -8.66 1.94
N VAL A 262 -17.85 -7.74 1.55
CA VAL A 262 -18.04 -7.29 0.16
C VAL A 262 -18.09 -5.77 0.14
N LEU A 263 -17.25 -5.17 -0.70
CA LEU A 263 -17.33 -3.77 -1.12
C LEU A 263 -17.71 -3.77 -2.60
N ASP A 264 -18.91 -3.30 -2.93
CA ASP A 264 -19.51 -3.44 -4.27
C ASP A 264 -20.01 -2.09 -4.77
N HIS A 265 -19.42 -1.57 -5.86
CA HIS A 265 -19.79 -0.27 -6.43
C HIS A 265 -19.70 0.87 -5.40
N VAL A 266 -18.52 0.97 -4.77
CA VAL A 266 -18.16 2.10 -3.91
C VAL A 266 -17.18 3.04 -4.63
N LEU A 267 -17.18 4.31 -4.23
CA LEU A 267 -16.21 5.30 -4.70
C LEU A 267 -15.40 5.82 -3.51
N ALA A 268 -14.07 5.75 -3.59
CA ALA A 268 -13.15 6.22 -2.55
C ALA A 268 -12.19 7.28 -3.12
N ARG A 269 -12.31 8.54 -2.70
CA ARG A 269 -11.54 9.62 -3.35
C ARG A 269 -11.05 10.75 -2.47
N GLY A 270 -9.97 11.39 -2.91
CA GLY A 270 -9.50 12.65 -2.33
C GLY A 270 -9.05 12.54 -0.88
N ASN A 271 -8.35 11.45 -0.54
CA ASN A 271 -7.87 11.16 0.81
C ASN A 271 -6.36 11.45 0.91
N ASP A 272 -5.87 11.75 2.12
CA ASP A 272 -4.41 11.98 2.30
C ASP A 272 -3.60 10.72 2.01
N GLU A 273 -4.17 9.53 2.25
CA GLU A 273 -3.52 8.25 1.99
C GLU A 273 -4.38 7.28 1.19
N TYR A 274 -5.17 6.44 1.85
CA TYR A 274 -5.79 5.28 1.23
C TYR A 274 -7.25 5.54 0.84
N GLY A 275 -7.60 5.07 -0.35
CA GLY A 275 -8.98 4.90 -0.78
C GLY A 275 -9.65 3.78 0.03
N ILE A 276 -9.32 2.54 -0.33
CA ILE A 276 -9.85 1.34 0.31
C ILE A 276 -8.70 0.54 0.90
N LEU A 277 -8.74 0.30 2.21
CA LEU A 277 -7.79 -0.54 2.92
C LEU A 277 -8.50 -1.77 3.49
N ALA A 278 -8.01 -2.96 3.14
CA ALA A 278 -8.39 -4.24 3.73
C ALA A 278 -7.12 -4.89 4.30
N PHE A 279 -7.12 -5.20 5.60
CA PHE A 279 -5.93 -5.68 6.30
C PHE A 279 -6.21 -6.91 7.14
N ALA A 280 -5.28 -7.87 7.19
CA ALA A 280 -5.38 -9.09 7.99
C ALA A 280 -6.73 -9.81 7.80
N SER A 281 -7.23 -9.87 6.55
CA SER A 281 -8.62 -10.25 6.27
C SER A 281 -8.72 -11.40 5.28
N ASP A 282 -9.89 -12.07 5.29
CA ASP A 282 -10.17 -13.27 4.51
C ASP A 282 -11.59 -13.25 3.91
N HIS A 283 -11.83 -14.11 2.93
CA HIS A 283 -13.09 -14.22 2.19
C HIS A 283 -13.62 -12.88 1.66
N GLY A 284 -12.70 -11.97 1.34
CA GLY A 284 -13.01 -10.62 0.87
C GLY A 284 -13.42 -10.57 -0.60
N LEU A 285 -14.19 -9.55 -0.95
CA LEU A 285 -14.44 -9.13 -2.32
C LEU A 285 -14.48 -7.61 -2.41
N ILE A 286 -13.73 -7.06 -3.35
CA ILE A 286 -13.83 -5.67 -3.77
C ILE A 286 -14.17 -5.69 -5.26
N GLU A 287 -15.37 -5.22 -5.62
CA GLU A 287 -15.82 -5.27 -7.01
C GLU A 287 -16.54 -4.01 -7.49
N ASN A 288 -16.46 -3.76 -8.80
CA ASN A 288 -17.17 -2.69 -9.51
C ASN A 288 -16.93 -1.28 -8.92
N SER A 289 -15.81 -1.08 -8.24
CA SER A 289 -15.52 0.11 -7.44
C SER A 289 -14.48 1.00 -8.11
N GLU A 290 -14.47 2.27 -7.72
CA GLU A 290 -13.59 3.30 -8.29
C GLU A 290 -12.82 3.99 -7.17
N ALA A 291 -11.53 4.28 -7.40
CA ALA A 291 -10.71 5.02 -6.43
C ALA A 291 -9.72 5.98 -7.11
N TYR A 292 -9.75 7.26 -6.70
CA TYR A 292 -8.88 8.29 -7.27
C TYR A 292 -8.52 9.44 -6.33
N TYR A 293 -7.44 10.17 -6.63
CA TYR A 293 -6.90 11.28 -5.84
C TYR A 293 -6.49 10.89 -4.41
N ASN A 294 -5.93 9.69 -4.24
CA ASN A 294 -5.44 9.18 -2.96
C ASN A 294 -3.91 9.32 -2.88
N GLY A 295 -3.39 9.87 -1.78
CA GLY A 295 -1.95 10.13 -1.59
C GLY A 295 -1.10 8.88 -1.40
N ASP A 296 -1.70 7.74 -1.08
CA ASP A 296 -1.10 6.41 -1.20
C ASP A 296 -1.80 5.66 -2.34
N SER A 297 -2.72 4.75 -2.03
CA SER A 297 -3.29 3.82 -2.99
C SER A 297 -4.80 3.90 -3.09
N GLY A 298 -5.33 3.61 -4.28
CA GLY A 298 -6.76 3.41 -4.46
C GLY A 298 -7.27 2.16 -3.75
N PHE A 299 -6.57 1.04 -3.92
CA PHE A 299 -6.88 -0.25 -3.30
C PHE A 299 -5.66 -0.84 -2.57
N TYR A 300 -5.81 -1.13 -1.28
CA TYR A 300 -4.78 -1.71 -0.44
C TYR A 300 -5.26 -3.01 0.24
N PRO A 301 -4.93 -4.20 -0.29
CA PRO A 301 -5.19 -5.47 0.39
C PRO A 301 -3.93 -6.03 1.09
N GLY A 302 -3.40 -5.29 2.06
CA GLY A 302 -2.20 -5.71 2.81
C GLY A 302 -2.49 -6.84 3.80
N SER A 303 -1.50 -7.67 4.08
CA SER A 303 -1.64 -8.81 4.99
C SER A 303 -2.93 -9.61 4.73
N GLY A 304 -3.17 -10.03 3.48
CA GLY A 304 -4.21 -11.05 3.24
C GLY A 304 -3.95 -12.27 4.12
N SER A 305 -4.98 -13.01 4.52
CA SER A 305 -4.76 -14.22 5.31
C SER A 305 -3.64 -15.07 4.71
N ASP A 306 -2.76 -15.56 5.58
CA ASP A 306 -1.54 -16.24 5.18
C ASP A 306 -1.79 -17.72 4.88
N LEU A 307 -2.41 -17.96 3.73
CA LEU A 307 -3.01 -19.25 3.37
C LEU A 307 -2.07 -20.17 2.62
N ASN A 308 -0.98 -19.61 2.11
CA ASN A 308 -0.01 -20.28 1.27
C ASN A 308 1.43 -20.21 1.82
N ALA A 309 1.66 -19.70 3.05
CA ALA A 309 2.99 -19.68 3.68
C ALA A 309 3.74 -21.02 3.62
N ASP A 310 3.03 -22.13 3.85
CA ASP A 310 3.61 -23.48 3.81
C ASP A 310 3.45 -24.17 2.44
N ASN A 311 2.97 -23.46 1.41
CA ASN A 311 2.71 -24.00 0.07
C ASN A 311 3.96 -23.85 -0.83
N PRO A 312 4.68 -24.94 -1.14
CA PRO A 312 5.86 -24.87 -2.00
C PRO A 312 5.50 -24.77 -3.50
N ASP A 313 4.22 -24.91 -3.86
CA ASP A 313 3.78 -24.91 -5.25
C ASP A 313 3.39 -23.49 -5.68
N PHE A 314 3.73 -23.12 -6.93
CA PHE A 314 3.29 -21.86 -7.56
C PHE A 314 1.76 -21.69 -7.57
N LYS A 315 1.03 -22.81 -7.66
CA LYS A 315 -0.42 -22.76 -7.63
C LYS A 315 -0.92 -22.56 -6.20
N ALA A 316 -1.54 -21.40 -5.96
CA ALA A 316 -2.22 -21.12 -4.70
C ALA A 316 -3.32 -22.15 -4.39
N THR A 317 -3.46 -22.52 -3.11
CA THR A 317 -4.53 -23.39 -2.61
C THR A 317 -5.88 -22.67 -2.69
N ARG A 318 -5.90 -21.40 -2.29
CA ARG A 318 -7.00 -20.45 -2.43
C ARG A 318 -6.45 -19.03 -2.28
N TYR A 319 -7.30 -18.05 -2.59
CA TYR A 319 -7.02 -16.64 -2.36
C TYR A 319 -7.83 -16.11 -1.17
N ALA A 320 -7.25 -15.18 -0.40
CA ALA A 320 -7.87 -14.56 0.77
C ALA A 320 -8.88 -13.47 0.35
N ILE A 321 -8.48 -12.61 -0.58
CA ILE A 321 -9.29 -11.48 -1.08
C ILE A 321 -9.25 -11.48 -2.60
N GLU A 322 -10.43 -11.30 -3.22
CA GLU A 322 -10.58 -11.10 -4.66
C GLU A 322 -10.89 -9.63 -4.96
N ILE A 323 -10.24 -9.07 -5.97
CA ILE A 323 -10.42 -7.68 -6.42
C ILE A 323 -10.70 -7.69 -7.92
N ARG A 324 -11.90 -7.29 -8.34
CA ARG A 324 -12.28 -7.40 -9.75
C ARG A 324 -13.19 -6.31 -10.31
N GLY A 325 -13.06 -6.02 -11.60
CA GLY A 325 -13.93 -5.05 -12.28
C GLY A 325 -13.82 -3.64 -11.71
N ASN A 326 -12.69 -3.29 -11.09
CA ASN A 326 -12.47 -1.99 -10.47
C ASN A 326 -11.67 -1.06 -11.39
N SER A 327 -11.76 0.23 -11.12
CA SER A 327 -10.96 1.28 -11.77
C SER A 327 -10.20 2.07 -10.72
N SER A 328 -8.86 2.10 -10.82
CA SER A 328 -7.99 2.83 -9.90
C SER A 328 -7.10 3.78 -10.66
N HIS A 329 -7.31 5.08 -10.50
CA HIS A 329 -6.60 6.07 -11.29
C HIS A 329 -6.32 7.36 -10.56
N ASP A 330 -5.38 8.14 -11.08
CA ASP A 330 -4.98 9.41 -10.48
C ASP A 330 -4.60 9.33 -8.98
N ASN A 331 -3.97 8.22 -8.56
CA ASN A 331 -3.43 8.02 -7.22
C ASN A 331 -1.88 8.01 -7.26
N THR A 332 -1.22 8.00 -6.10
CA THR A 332 0.19 7.61 -6.06
C THR A 332 0.33 6.16 -6.56
N LEU A 333 -0.46 5.25 -6.01
CA LEU A 333 -0.52 3.85 -6.38
C LEU A 333 -1.94 3.45 -6.82
N GLY A 334 -2.09 2.73 -7.93
CA GLY A 334 -3.39 2.15 -8.28
C GLY A 334 -3.77 1.02 -7.30
N TYR A 335 -2.80 0.17 -7.00
CA TYR A 335 -2.86 -0.94 -6.04
C TYR A 335 -1.58 -0.95 -5.21
N SER A 336 -1.70 -1.21 -3.91
CA SER A 336 -0.55 -1.39 -3.00
C SER A 336 -0.81 -2.55 -2.05
N GLY A 337 0.15 -3.43 -1.81
CA GLY A 337 -0.08 -4.63 -0.98
C GLY A 337 1.15 -5.08 -0.22
N THR A 338 1.54 -4.36 0.83
CA THR A 338 2.56 -4.86 1.76
C THR A 338 2.07 -6.14 2.43
N ALA A 339 2.87 -7.19 2.36
CA ALA A 339 2.46 -8.53 2.77
C ALA A 339 1.09 -8.95 2.16
N GLY A 340 0.78 -8.50 0.95
CA GLY A 340 -0.47 -8.81 0.24
C GLY A 340 -0.55 -10.29 -0.18
N ASN A 341 -0.63 -11.19 0.81
CA ASN A 341 -0.58 -12.62 0.59
C ASN A 341 -1.86 -13.14 -0.04
N SER A 342 -1.71 -14.05 -0.99
CA SER A 342 -2.84 -14.81 -1.54
C SER A 342 -3.96 -13.90 -2.07
N ILE A 343 -3.61 -12.78 -2.71
CA ILE A 343 -4.58 -11.85 -3.32
C ILE A 343 -4.80 -12.20 -4.78
N TRP A 344 -6.05 -12.16 -5.24
CA TRP A 344 -6.38 -12.31 -6.65
C TRP A 344 -7.03 -11.05 -7.21
N ALA A 345 -6.27 -10.28 -7.97
CA ALA A 345 -6.73 -9.06 -8.63
C ALA A 345 -6.86 -9.29 -10.13
N HIS A 346 -8.08 -9.21 -10.66
CA HIS A 346 -8.33 -9.49 -12.08
C HIS A 346 -9.42 -8.66 -12.73
N ASP A 347 -9.33 -8.46 -14.05
CA ASP A 347 -10.28 -7.66 -14.82
C ASP A 347 -10.43 -6.22 -14.26
N ASN A 348 -9.34 -5.61 -13.76
CA ASN A 348 -9.32 -4.23 -13.28
C ASN A 348 -8.57 -3.30 -14.24
N GLU A 349 -8.79 -2.00 -14.11
CA GLU A 349 -8.04 -0.95 -14.79
C GLU A 349 -7.21 -0.15 -13.77
N PHE A 350 -5.89 -0.07 -13.97
CA PHE A 350 -4.94 0.69 -13.15
C PHE A 350 -4.20 1.70 -14.03
N PHE A 351 -4.60 2.97 -13.99
CA PHE A 351 -4.08 3.97 -14.94
C PHE A 351 -3.93 5.38 -14.41
N HIS A 352 -3.10 6.20 -15.06
CA HIS A 352 -2.82 7.57 -14.61
C HIS A 352 -2.38 7.67 -13.13
N ASN A 353 -1.82 6.61 -12.55
CA ASN A 353 -1.18 6.68 -11.24
C ASN A 353 0.29 7.11 -11.40
N ALA A 354 1.03 7.27 -10.29
CA ALA A 354 2.49 7.29 -10.38
C ALA A 354 3.02 5.89 -10.69
N THR A 355 2.49 4.88 -10.01
CA THR A 355 2.73 3.45 -10.25
C THR A 355 1.40 2.69 -10.27
N GLY A 356 1.23 1.76 -11.20
CA GLY A 356 -0.02 1.02 -11.36
C GLY A 356 -0.30 0.07 -10.19
N ILE A 357 0.52 -0.98 -10.08
CA ILE A 357 0.42 -2.03 -9.06
C ILE A 357 1.75 -2.10 -8.30
N ALA A 358 1.71 -2.12 -6.98
CA ALA A 358 2.86 -2.44 -6.15
C ALA A 358 2.52 -3.49 -5.08
N THR A 359 3.44 -4.41 -4.84
CA THR A 359 3.46 -5.31 -3.69
C THR A 359 4.85 -5.28 -3.08
N ASP A 360 4.94 -5.51 -1.77
CA ASP A 360 6.24 -5.53 -1.12
C ASP A 360 6.30 -6.40 0.15
N SER A 361 7.53 -6.78 0.48
CA SER A 361 7.93 -7.35 1.76
C SER A 361 8.74 -6.35 2.60
N LEU A 362 8.66 -5.06 2.31
CA LEU A 362 9.63 -4.05 2.77
C LEU A 362 9.34 -3.55 4.18
N PHE A 363 8.08 -3.43 4.58
CA PHE A 363 7.76 -2.77 5.84
C PHE A 363 7.60 -3.76 7.02
N PRO A 364 8.49 -3.70 8.04
CA PRO A 364 8.44 -4.58 9.20
C PRO A 364 7.10 -4.56 9.96
N GLY A 365 6.82 -5.63 10.71
CA GLY A 365 5.65 -5.72 11.59
C GLY A 365 4.33 -6.08 10.91
N HIS A 366 4.30 -6.14 9.57
CA HIS A 366 3.19 -6.69 8.82
C HIS A 366 3.10 -8.22 9.01
N PRO A 367 1.95 -8.77 9.45
CA PRO A 367 1.79 -10.21 9.57
C PRO A 367 1.78 -10.85 8.17
N GLY A 368 2.37 -12.04 8.06
CA GLY A 368 2.47 -12.81 6.82
C GLY A 368 3.69 -12.49 5.96
N LEU A 369 4.65 -11.69 6.42
CA LEU A 369 5.91 -11.53 5.68
C LEU A 369 6.73 -12.83 5.65
N PRO A 370 7.44 -13.14 4.54
CA PRO A 370 7.46 -12.38 3.28
C PRO A 370 6.17 -12.54 2.45
N GLN A 371 5.88 -11.55 1.62
CA GLN A 371 4.70 -11.54 0.76
C GLN A 371 4.70 -12.73 -0.22
N ASP A 372 3.56 -13.41 -0.37
CA ASP A 372 3.45 -14.56 -1.28
C ASP A 372 2.13 -14.70 -2.08
N HIS A 373 2.20 -15.47 -3.18
CA HIS A 373 1.08 -16.01 -3.97
C HIS A 373 0.03 -14.97 -4.40
N ALA A 374 0.43 -13.72 -4.66
CA ALA A 374 -0.46 -12.76 -5.29
C ALA A 374 -0.61 -13.08 -6.78
N ARG A 375 -1.78 -12.79 -7.34
CA ARG A 375 -2.05 -12.98 -8.77
C ARG A 375 -2.75 -11.78 -9.36
N TRP A 376 -2.07 -11.11 -10.28
CA TRP A 376 -2.61 -10.05 -11.13
C TRP A 376 -2.88 -10.63 -12.51
N ASN A 377 -4.16 -10.81 -12.83
CA ASN A 377 -4.59 -11.51 -14.04
C ASN A 377 -5.58 -10.70 -14.89
N HIS A 378 -5.42 -10.61 -16.21
CA HIS A 378 -6.37 -9.91 -17.10
C HIS A 378 -6.67 -8.46 -16.70
N ASN A 379 -5.70 -7.74 -16.11
CA ASN A 379 -5.85 -6.32 -15.83
C ASN A 379 -5.37 -5.48 -17.02
N ASP A 380 -5.90 -4.26 -17.13
CA ASP A 380 -5.34 -3.20 -17.96
C ASP A 380 -4.50 -2.27 -17.05
N VAL A 381 -3.19 -2.24 -17.25
CA VAL A 381 -2.21 -1.50 -16.44
C VAL A 381 -1.46 -0.53 -17.34
N HIS A 382 -1.91 0.72 -17.38
CA HIS A 382 -1.43 1.63 -18.42
C HIS A 382 -1.30 3.09 -18.02
N SER A 383 -0.46 3.83 -18.76
CA SER A 383 -0.32 5.28 -18.61
C SER A 383 -0.05 5.75 -17.17
N ASN A 384 0.60 4.92 -16.34
CA ASN A 384 0.93 5.24 -14.96
C ASN A 384 2.20 6.10 -14.90
N ASN A 385 2.09 7.35 -15.37
CA ASN A 385 3.21 8.29 -15.54
C ASN A 385 3.04 9.59 -14.74
N MET A 386 2.06 9.64 -13.84
CA MET A 386 1.73 10.87 -13.14
C MET A 386 2.75 11.16 -12.05
N ASN A 387 3.53 12.22 -12.24
CA ASN A 387 4.52 12.63 -11.26
C ASN A 387 3.93 13.61 -10.24
N TRP A 388 3.31 13.06 -9.19
CA TRP A 388 2.70 13.84 -8.13
C TRP A 388 3.71 14.51 -7.20
N TYR A 389 4.90 13.93 -7.05
CA TYR A 389 6.02 14.51 -6.27
C TYR A 389 6.37 15.91 -6.79
N THR A 390 6.73 16.01 -8.07
CA THR A 390 7.06 17.31 -8.70
C THR A 390 5.88 18.25 -8.82
N ARG A 391 4.66 17.71 -8.96
CA ARG A 391 3.45 18.52 -9.15
C ARG A 391 2.96 19.17 -7.85
N PHE A 392 3.05 18.46 -6.72
CA PHE A 392 2.38 18.86 -5.48
C PHE A 392 3.27 18.89 -4.24
N VAL A 393 4.28 18.01 -4.13
CA VAL A 393 5.26 18.06 -3.03
C VAL A 393 6.20 19.24 -3.26
N ASP A 394 6.88 19.28 -4.40
CA ASP A 394 7.89 20.31 -4.71
C ASP A 394 7.33 21.74 -4.79
N THR A 395 6.02 21.86 -5.05
CA THR A 395 5.33 23.16 -5.13
C THR A 395 4.84 23.65 -3.77
N GLY A 396 5.04 22.88 -2.70
CA GLY A 396 4.58 23.17 -1.34
C GLY A 396 3.07 23.10 -1.18
N ILE A 397 2.35 22.45 -2.11
CA ILE A 397 0.91 22.21 -1.96
C ILE A 397 0.68 21.21 -0.82
N CYS A 398 1.51 20.16 -0.75
CA CYS A 398 1.40 19.13 0.28
C CYS A 398 1.82 19.59 1.68
N ASP A 399 2.48 20.73 1.81
CA ASP A 399 2.80 21.34 3.11
C ASP A 399 1.62 22.08 3.75
N LYS A 400 0.58 22.38 2.95
CA LYS A 400 -0.61 23.09 3.45
C LYS A 400 -1.43 22.19 4.37
N PRO A 401 -2.25 22.76 5.27
CA PRO A 401 -3.27 21.98 5.98
C PRO A 401 -4.15 21.18 5.00
N MET A 402 -4.50 19.94 5.31
CA MET A 402 -5.22 19.02 4.39
C MET A 402 -6.45 19.66 3.70
N PRO A 403 -7.34 20.40 4.41
CA PRO A 403 -8.50 21.05 3.76
C PRO A 403 -8.14 22.10 2.70
N GLN A 404 -6.89 22.53 2.63
CA GLN A 404 -6.39 23.55 1.70
C GLN A 404 -5.55 22.95 0.56
N ARG A 405 -5.34 21.63 0.53
CA ARG A 405 -4.54 20.94 -0.49
C ARG A 405 -5.29 20.78 -1.82
N GLY A 406 -6.63 20.80 -1.81
CA GLY A 406 -7.45 20.71 -3.03
C GLY A 406 -7.62 19.27 -3.56
N TYR A 407 -7.71 18.28 -2.67
CA TYR A 407 -7.83 16.87 -3.04
C TYR A 407 -8.97 16.56 -4.02
N ILE A 408 -10.16 17.12 -3.79
CA ILE A 408 -11.31 16.92 -4.69
C ILE A 408 -11.10 17.55 -6.08
N ASP A 409 -10.18 18.53 -6.18
CA ASP A 409 -9.82 19.19 -7.43
C ASP A 409 -8.63 18.52 -8.14
N GLY A 410 -8.15 17.38 -7.64
CA GLY A 410 -7.14 16.54 -8.29
C GLY A 410 -5.73 16.63 -7.70
N THR A 411 -5.57 17.18 -6.49
CA THR A 411 -4.30 17.08 -5.75
C THR A 411 -4.07 15.67 -5.22
N VAL A 412 -2.82 15.21 -5.33
CA VAL A 412 -2.33 13.95 -4.73
C VAL A 412 -1.03 14.27 -4.00
N CYS A 413 -0.90 13.84 -2.75
CA CYS A 413 0.31 14.08 -1.95
C CYS A 413 0.98 12.76 -1.55
N PRO A 414 1.90 12.23 -2.38
CA PRO A 414 2.58 10.97 -2.13
C PRO A 414 3.13 10.83 -0.72
N VAL A 415 2.70 9.80 0.00
CA VAL A 415 3.24 9.43 1.32
C VAL A 415 4.24 8.27 1.25
N VAL A 416 4.31 7.56 0.13
CA VAL A 416 5.18 6.40 -0.09
C VAL A 416 6.18 6.60 -1.23
N PRO A 417 7.35 5.93 -1.21
CA PRO A 417 8.33 5.96 -2.29
C PRO A 417 7.96 4.96 -3.41
N VAL A 418 7.57 5.46 -4.59
CA VAL A 418 7.31 4.60 -5.75
C VAL A 418 7.97 5.10 -7.04
N PRO A 419 8.39 4.19 -7.94
CA PRO A 419 9.01 4.54 -9.21
C PRO A 419 7.99 5.02 -10.24
N VAL A 420 7.86 6.35 -10.39
CA VAL A 420 6.96 6.99 -11.36
C VAL A 420 7.17 6.41 -12.75
N GLY A 421 6.10 6.00 -13.44
CA GLY A 421 6.18 5.40 -14.78
C GLY A 421 6.14 3.89 -14.81
N THR A 422 5.82 3.23 -13.69
CA THR A 422 5.92 1.77 -13.56
C THR A 422 4.54 1.13 -13.59
N GLY A 423 4.36 0.10 -14.40
CA GLY A 423 3.13 -0.69 -14.46
C GLY A 423 2.96 -1.56 -13.21
N VAL A 424 3.82 -2.56 -13.05
CA VAL A 424 3.79 -3.51 -11.92
C VAL A 424 5.13 -3.51 -11.18
N LEU A 425 5.11 -3.34 -9.87
CA LEU A 425 6.26 -3.40 -8.97
C LEU A 425 6.11 -4.57 -7.98
N ILE A 426 7.08 -5.49 -7.97
CA ILE A 426 7.19 -6.58 -6.99
C ILE A 426 8.48 -6.40 -6.19
N ALA A 427 8.37 -5.90 -4.97
CA ALA A 427 9.49 -5.66 -4.07
C ALA A 427 9.60 -6.78 -3.03
N GLY A 428 10.23 -7.89 -3.40
CA GLY A 428 10.46 -9.01 -2.50
C GLY A 428 9.24 -9.91 -2.28
N GLY A 429 8.35 -10.04 -3.26
CA GLY A 429 7.27 -11.03 -3.28
C GLY A 429 7.74 -12.40 -3.76
N ASN A 430 7.00 -13.46 -3.42
CA ASN A 430 7.28 -14.84 -3.79
C ASN A 430 6.07 -15.52 -4.44
N PHE A 431 6.31 -16.44 -5.38
CA PHE A 431 5.26 -17.20 -6.06
C PHE A 431 4.16 -16.32 -6.70
N ASP A 432 4.48 -15.08 -7.02
CA ASP A 432 3.55 -14.14 -7.60
C ASP A 432 3.34 -14.40 -9.09
N SER A 433 2.13 -14.15 -9.57
CA SER A 433 1.72 -14.33 -10.96
C SER A 433 1.30 -13.00 -11.57
N THR A 434 2.08 -12.49 -12.52
CA THR A 434 1.67 -11.38 -13.39
C THR A 434 1.33 -11.95 -14.75
N ASP A 435 0.04 -12.22 -15.00
CA ASP A 435 -0.36 -13.02 -16.16
C ASP A 435 -1.56 -12.54 -16.98
N HIS A 436 -1.47 -12.64 -18.30
CA HIS A 436 -2.53 -12.26 -19.24
C HIS A 436 -3.00 -10.79 -19.11
N ASN A 437 -2.15 -9.89 -18.63
CA ASN A 437 -2.47 -8.46 -18.50
C ASN A 437 -2.14 -7.71 -19.81
N TRP A 438 -2.77 -6.56 -20.00
CA TRP A 438 -2.30 -5.52 -20.92
C TRP A 438 -1.48 -4.51 -20.11
N ILE A 439 -0.19 -4.39 -20.42
CA ILE A 439 0.75 -3.51 -19.71
C ILE A 439 1.41 -2.59 -20.73
N TYR A 440 0.93 -1.35 -20.87
CA TYR A 440 1.34 -0.45 -21.95
C TYR A 440 1.39 1.03 -21.55
N ASP A 441 2.10 1.85 -22.31
CA ASP A 441 2.29 3.28 -22.05
C ASP A 441 2.81 3.61 -20.63
N ASN A 442 3.51 2.69 -19.96
CA ASN A 442 4.22 2.95 -18.71
C ASN A 442 5.68 3.32 -19.02
N TRP A 443 6.03 4.59 -18.87
CA TRP A 443 7.22 5.19 -19.51
C TRP A 443 8.54 4.84 -18.82
N ARG A 444 8.52 4.26 -17.61
CA ARG A 444 9.71 3.73 -16.94
C ARG A 444 9.84 2.24 -17.17
N ASN A 445 8.94 1.45 -16.60
CA ASN A 445 8.99 -0.02 -16.66
C ASN A 445 7.57 -0.58 -16.82
N GLY A 446 7.41 -1.62 -17.66
CA GLY A 446 6.20 -2.43 -17.69
C GLY A 446 6.08 -3.22 -16.38
N THR A 447 7.07 -4.06 -16.10
CA THR A 447 7.24 -4.74 -14.80
C THR A 447 8.59 -4.41 -14.18
N MET A 448 8.63 -4.29 -12.85
CA MET A 448 9.84 -4.09 -12.05
C MET A 448 9.83 -5.08 -10.89
N GLN A 449 10.89 -5.89 -10.75
CA GLN A 449 11.03 -6.85 -9.65
C GLN A 449 12.40 -6.75 -9.00
N PHE A 450 12.46 -6.79 -7.67
CA PHE A 450 13.72 -6.95 -6.94
C PHE A 450 13.54 -7.67 -5.60
N TRP A 451 14.65 -8.13 -5.06
CA TRP A 451 14.78 -8.72 -3.75
C TRP A 451 14.80 -7.69 -2.62
N VAL A 452 14.20 -8.07 -1.49
CA VAL A 452 14.25 -7.31 -0.24
C VAL A 452 14.97 -8.14 0.83
N PRO A 453 16.14 -7.68 1.35
CA PRO A 453 16.87 -8.36 2.40
C PRO A 453 16.09 -8.43 3.72
N ALA A 454 16.22 -9.56 4.43
CA ALA A 454 15.68 -9.76 5.78
C ALA A 454 15.96 -8.58 6.73
N ALA A 455 17.17 -8.03 6.72
CA ALA A 455 17.56 -6.93 7.62
C ALA A 455 16.72 -5.65 7.42
N LEU A 456 16.19 -5.37 6.23
CA LEU A 456 15.28 -4.22 6.02
C LEU A 456 13.88 -4.49 6.55
N ARG A 457 13.54 -5.76 6.78
CA ARG A 457 12.26 -6.24 7.31
C ARG A 457 12.28 -6.44 8.84
N ASP A 458 13.32 -5.94 9.52
CA ASP A 458 13.67 -6.26 10.91
C ASP A 458 13.79 -7.76 11.22
N ASP A 459 14.17 -8.53 10.20
CA ASP A 459 14.48 -9.95 10.32
C ASP A 459 15.99 -10.17 10.30
N TYR A 460 16.53 -10.63 11.42
CA TYR A 460 17.96 -10.82 11.61
C TYR A 460 18.37 -12.30 11.55
N ASP A 461 17.46 -13.20 11.15
CA ASP A 461 17.83 -14.59 10.85
C ASP A 461 18.63 -14.63 9.53
N PRO A 462 19.91 -15.03 9.55
CA PRO A 462 20.73 -15.06 8.33
C PRO A 462 20.20 -16.01 7.25
N SER A 463 19.38 -17.00 7.61
CA SER A 463 18.76 -17.92 6.64
C SER A 463 17.68 -17.25 5.80
N HIS A 464 17.11 -16.15 6.29
CA HIS A 464 16.09 -15.37 5.59
C HIS A 464 16.69 -14.30 4.66
N GLN A 465 18.02 -14.19 4.57
CA GLN A 465 18.64 -13.15 3.75
C GLN A 465 18.21 -13.21 2.28
N TYR A 466 17.87 -14.38 1.73
CA TYR A 466 17.52 -14.57 0.32
C TYR A 466 16.14 -15.22 0.12
N ASP A 467 15.25 -15.04 1.10
CA ASP A 467 13.93 -15.66 1.12
C ASP A 467 12.85 -14.90 0.34
N THR A 468 13.19 -13.80 -0.34
CA THR A 468 12.27 -12.99 -1.16
C THR A 468 12.67 -12.96 -2.64
N SER A 469 11.73 -12.53 -3.51
CA SER A 469 11.92 -12.45 -4.97
C SER A 469 12.17 -13.81 -5.61
N ASN A 470 11.45 -14.85 -5.17
CA ASN A 470 11.57 -16.22 -5.68
C ASN A 470 10.27 -16.70 -6.32
N HIS A 471 10.39 -17.52 -7.36
CA HIS A 471 9.29 -18.23 -8.01
C HIS A 471 8.20 -17.35 -8.63
N ASN A 472 8.51 -16.09 -8.93
CA ASN A 472 7.58 -15.17 -9.56
C ASN A 472 7.53 -15.43 -11.07
N HIS A 473 6.33 -15.52 -11.63
CA HIS A 473 6.13 -15.76 -13.05
C HIS A 473 5.46 -14.56 -13.72
N THR A 474 6.10 -14.03 -14.76
CA THR A 474 5.54 -12.99 -15.62
C THR A 474 5.24 -13.60 -16.99
N PHE A 475 3.99 -13.94 -17.27
CA PHE A 475 3.68 -14.75 -18.45
C PHE A 475 2.44 -14.35 -19.24
N ALA A 476 2.47 -14.56 -20.55
CA ALA A 476 1.35 -14.33 -21.46
C ALA A 476 0.76 -12.91 -21.42
N ASN A 477 1.54 -11.90 -21.01
CA ASN A 477 1.09 -10.51 -21.01
C ASN A 477 1.25 -9.86 -22.40
N HIS A 478 0.44 -8.84 -22.66
CA HIS A 478 0.60 -7.91 -23.78
C HIS A 478 1.43 -6.71 -23.30
N MET A 479 2.72 -6.72 -23.61
CA MET A 479 3.70 -5.71 -23.20
C MET A 479 3.83 -4.64 -24.29
N GLY A 480 3.46 -3.40 -23.94
CA GLY A 480 3.49 -2.25 -24.85
C GLY A 480 2.40 -2.27 -25.92
N ILE A 481 1.38 -3.10 -25.79
CA ILE A 481 0.29 -3.26 -26.77
C ILE A 481 -1.03 -2.99 -26.04
N ALA A 482 -1.82 -2.05 -26.54
CA ALA A 482 -3.15 -1.76 -26.01
C ALA A 482 -4.19 -2.81 -26.47
N PRO A 483 -5.36 -2.92 -25.81
CA PRO A 483 -6.39 -3.90 -26.17
C PRO A 483 -6.90 -3.83 -27.62
N ASP A 484 -6.81 -2.65 -28.26
CA ASP A 484 -7.16 -2.45 -29.67
C ASP A 484 -6.07 -2.91 -30.66
N GLY A 485 -4.94 -3.40 -30.15
CA GLY A 485 -3.77 -3.83 -30.91
C GLY A 485 -2.81 -2.70 -31.28
N SER A 486 -3.06 -1.47 -30.86
CA SER A 486 -2.12 -0.37 -31.08
C SER A 486 -0.87 -0.53 -30.22
N GLU A 487 0.30 -0.24 -30.81
CA GLU A 487 1.56 -0.23 -30.09
C GLU A 487 1.68 1.06 -29.26
N GLN A 488 1.75 0.90 -27.95
CA GLN A 488 1.97 1.94 -26.96
C GLN A 488 3.09 1.47 -26.02
N PRO A 489 4.35 1.53 -26.47
CA PRO A 489 5.47 0.88 -25.79
C PRO A 489 5.67 1.39 -24.36
N ASN A 490 6.12 0.49 -23.49
CA ASN A 490 6.68 0.84 -22.19
C ASN A 490 8.10 1.42 -22.35
N GLY A 491 8.67 2.00 -21.29
CA GLY A 491 10.08 2.41 -21.26
C GLY A 491 11.01 1.20 -21.44
N LEU A 492 10.95 0.30 -20.47
CA LEU A 492 11.48 -1.07 -20.52
C LEU A 492 10.32 -2.03 -20.27
N ASP A 493 10.25 -3.18 -20.95
CA ASP A 493 9.18 -4.14 -20.65
C ASP A 493 9.41 -4.81 -19.30
N HIS A 494 10.65 -5.21 -19.01
CA HIS A 494 11.00 -5.89 -17.77
C HIS A 494 12.28 -5.35 -17.13
N TRP A 495 12.16 -4.86 -15.89
CA TRP A 495 13.29 -4.54 -15.03
C TRP A 495 13.41 -5.58 -13.91
N TRP A 496 14.61 -6.13 -13.73
CA TRP A 496 14.95 -7.07 -12.66
C TRP A 496 16.36 -6.80 -12.12
N ASP A 497 16.53 -6.99 -10.81
CA ASP A 497 17.82 -6.92 -10.11
C ASP A 497 18.76 -8.12 -10.37
N ASP A 498 18.31 -9.07 -11.18
CA ASP A 498 18.91 -10.38 -11.39
C ASP A 498 18.91 -11.28 -10.15
N GLN A 499 18.19 -10.97 -9.06
CA GLN A 499 18.18 -11.80 -7.87
C GLN A 499 16.96 -12.71 -7.77
N GLY A 500 17.21 -13.96 -7.38
CA GLY A 500 16.19 -14.92 -6.99
C GLY A 500 16.30 -16.25 -7.70
N THR A 501 15.51 -17.21 -7.21
CA THR A 501 15.39 -18.55 -7.77
C THR A 501 13.99 -18.78 -8.32
N GLY A 502 13.85 -19.53 -9.41
CA GLY A 502 12.54 -19.91 -9.94
C GLY A 502 11.77 -18.81 -10.67
N ASN A 503 12.32 -17.60 -10.81
CA ASN A 503 11.64 -16.55 -11.57
C ASN A 503 11.71 -16.84 -13.07
N CYS A 504 10.64 -16.58 -13.81
CA CYS A 504 10.62 -16.80 -15.26
C CYS A 504 9.68 -15.83 -16.00
N TRP A 505 10.03 -15.58 -17.26
CA TRP A 505 9.31 -14.69 -18.17
C TRP A 505 9.03 -15.43 -19.48
N GLU A 506 7.77 -15.75 -19.75
CA GLU A 506 7.40 -16.62 -20.87
C GLU A 506 6.14 -16.14 -21.60
N ASP A 507 6.05 -16.44 -22.90
CA ASP A 507 4.85 -16.23 -23.72
C ASP A 507 4.30 -14.78 -23.78
N ASN A 508 5.05 -13.80 -23.28
CA ASN A 508 4.69 -12.39 -23.38
C ASN A 508 4.77 -11.93 -24.85
N GLN A 509 3.79 -11.12 -25.25
CA GLN A 509 3.72 -10.49 -26.56
C GLN A 509 4.22 -9.05 -26.45
N TYR A 510 5.16 -8.66 -27.31
CA TYR A 510 5.83 -7.37 -27.21
C TYR A 510 5.51 -6.47 -28.40
N ALA A 511 5.33 -5.17 -28.15
CA ALA A 511 5.36 -4.16 -29.19
C ALA A 511 6.67 -4.25 -29.98
N GLY A 512 6.61 -4.18 -31.31
CA GLY A 512 7.79 -4.39 -32.17
C GLY A 512 8.29 -5.83 -32.25
N GLY A 513 7.65 -6.79 -31.55
CA GLY A 513 7.92 -8.22 -31.65
C GLY A 513 9.13 -8.74 -30.87
N THR A 514 9.82 -7.89 -30.10
CA THR A 514 10.93 -8.31 -29.22
C THR A 514 10.87 -7.51 -27.93
N GLY A 515 10.91 -8.21 -26.79
CA GLY A 515 10.89 -7.57 -25.48
C GLY A 515 12.18 -6.84 -25.15
N THR A 516 12.05 -5.83 -24.30
CA THR A 516 13.18 -5.06 -23.78
C THR A 516 13.35 -5.33 -22.28
N ASP A 517 14.59 -5.60 -21.86
CA ASP A 517 14.90 -5.89 -20.46
C ASP A 517 16.30 -5.40 -20.07
N ASN A 518 16.59 -5.44 -18.76
CA ASN A 518 17.91 -5.12 -18.20
C ASN A 518 18.66 -6.38 -17.74
N PHE A 519 18.24 -7.58 -18.11
CA PHE A 519 18.74 -8.82 -17.52
C PHE A 519 20.21 -9.03 -17.87
N THR A 520 21.03 -9.38 -16.87
CA THR A 520 22.45 -9.68 -17.15
C THR A 520 22.59 -10.99 -17.94
N VAL A 521 21.71 -11.95 -17.66
CA VAL A 521 21.64 -13.24 -18.34
C VAL A 521 20.16 -13.60 -18.53
N PRO A 522 19.73 -14.03 -19.72
CA PRO A 522 18.37 -14.52 -19.92
C PRO A 522 18.03 -15.65 -18.94
N PRO A 523 16.93 -15.55 -18.18
CA PRO A 523 16.52 -16.59 -17.25
C PRO A 523 16.08 -17.86 -18.00
N PRO A 524 16.31 -19.06 -17.44
CA PRO A 524 15.74 -20.30 -17.95
C PRO A 524 14.21 -20.30 -18.00
N SER A 525 13.66 -21.26 -18.74
CA SER A 525 12.22 -21.50 -18.78
C SER A 525 11.68 -21.87 -17.39
N CYS A 526 10.39 -21.65 -17.14
CA CYS A 526 9.75 -22.09 -15.90
C CYS A 526 9.85 -23.63 -15.76
N ALA A 527 9.76 -24.35 -16.88
CA ALA A 527 9.88 -25.81 -16.92
C ALA A 527 11.29 -26.33 -16.58
N ASP A 528 12.33 -25.53 -16.86
CA ASP A 528 13.72 -25.82 -16.49
C ASP A 528 14.09 -25.32 -15.08
N GLY A 529 13.11 -24.77 -14.34
CA GLY A 529 13.27 -24.31 -12.96
C GLY A 529 13.56 -22.82 -12.79
N GLY A 530 13.46 -22.01 -13.85
CA GLY A 530 13.59 -20.54 -13.79
C GLY A 530 14.98 -20.03 -13.40
N SER A 531 15.03 -18.79 -12.92
CA SER A 531 16.27 -18.11 -12.50
C SER A 531 17.02 -18.89 -11.42
N VAL A 532 18.34 -18.76 -11.38
CA VAL A 532 19.19 -19.27 -10.29
C VAL A 532 20.32 -18.27 -10.01
N PHE A 533 19.96 -17.13 -9.44
CA PHE A 533 20.91 -16.04 -9.22
C PHE A 533 20.86 -15.56 -7.78
N VAL A 534 21.79 -16.08 -6.97
CA VAL A 534 21.96 -15.71 -5.55
C VAL A 534 23.46 -15.72 -5.20
N PRO A 535 24.04 -14.60 -4.70
CA PRO A 535 23.45 -13.26 -4.63
C PRO A 535 23.29 -12.65 -6.04
N GLY A 536 22.36 -11.71 -6.17
CA GLY A 536 22.13 -10.94 -7.39
C GLY A 536 23.16 -9.83 -7.62
N ALA A 537 22.87 -8.95 -8.58
CA ALA A 537 23.78 -7.90 -9.01
C ALA A 537 23.63 -6.64 -8.12
N PHE A 538 24.39 -6.58 -7.02
CA PHE A 538 24.41 -5.49 -6.03
C PHE A 538 24.39 -4.05 -6.57
N VAL A 539 24.90 -3.81 -7.78
CA VAL A 539 24.90 -2.48 -8.42
C VAL A 539 23.49 -2.02 -8.82
N LYS A 540 22.59 -2.96 -9.12
CA LYS A 540 21.19 -2.70 -9.46
C LYS A 540 20.34 -2.36 -8.23
N ASP A 541 20.76 -2.82 -7.04
CA ASP A 541 20.03 -2.63 -5.78
C ASP A 541 20.34 -1.29 -5.09
N ALA A 542 21.46 -0.64 -5.44
CA ALA A 542 21.96 0.52 -4.69
C ALA A 542 21.01 1.73 -4.72
N GLY A 543 20.31 1.96 -5.84
CA GLY A 543 19.36 3.07 -5.97
C GLY A 543 18.09 2.87 -5.13
N PHE A 544 17.65 1.61 -4.97
CA PHE A 544 16.44 1.26 -4.21
C PHE A 544 16.57 1.64 -2.72
N LEU A 545 17.69 1.29 -2.08
CA LEU A 545 17.94 1.61 -0.67
C LEU A 545 17.89 3.11 -0.38
N SER A 546 18.26 3.94 -1.36
CA SER A 546 18.11 5.38 -1.21
C SER A 546 16.66 5.80 -1.33
N CYS A 547 15.95 5.30 -2.35
CA CYS A 547 14.54 5.62 -2.57
C CYS A 547 13.63 5.23 -1.40
N SER A 548 13.92 4.12 -0.70
CA SER A 548 13.11 3.68 0.45
C SER A 548 13.16 4.64 1.65
N GLN A 549 14.07 5.60 1.66
CA GLN A 549 14.22 6.61 2.72
C GLN A 549 13.38 7.88 2.46
N TYR A 550 12.44 7.85 1.50
CA TYR A 550 11.57 8.97 1.22
C TYR A 550 10.83 9.45 2.48
N ASP A 551 10.90 10.76 2.73
CA ASP A 551 10.08 11.45 3.71
C ASP A 551 9.58 12.75 3.09
N ARG A 552 8.26 12.81 2.84
CA ARG A 552 7.57 13.99 2.28
C ARG A 552 7.86 15.27 3.08
N SER A 553 8.09 15.16 4.38
CA SER A 553 8.21 16.29 5.30
C SER A 553 9.65 16.79 5.51
N ASP A 554 10.64 16.02 5.06
CA ASP A 554 12.05 16.39 5.20
C ASP A 554 12.59 16.97 3.87
N PRO A 555 13.13 18.20 3.85
CA PRO A 555 13.63 18.83 2.63
C PRO A 555 14.74 18.07 1.89
N THR A 556 15.48 17.21 2.58
CA THR A 556 16.52 16.34 2.01
C THR A 556 15.91 15.03 1.54
N TRP A 557 15.06 14.42 2.35
CA TRP A 557 14.54 13.08 2.09
C TRP A 557 13.24 13.06 1.28
N GLN A 558 12.65 14.23 0.96
CA GLN A 558 11.65 14.34 -0.11
C GLN A 558 12.26 14.00 -1.49
N HIS A 559 13.59 14.15 -1.63
CA HIS A 559 14.38 13.74 -2.80
C HIS A 559 15.67 13.03 -2.35
N PRO A 560 15.59 11.76 -1.90
CA PRO A 560 16.74 11.02 -1.42
C PRO A 560 17.88 11.02 -2.45
N PRO A 561 19.13 11.34 -2.06
CA PRO A 561 20.24 11.41 -2.99
C PRO A 561 20.44 10.09 -3.74
N GLN A 562 20.62 10.11 -5.06
CA GLN A 562 20.78 8.90 -5.90
C GLN A 562 19.50 8.08 -6.09
N CYS A 563 18.33 8.59 -5.66
CA CYS A 563 17.05 8.03 -6.02
C CYS A 563 16.51 8.68 -7.30
N GLU A 564 16.25 7.89 -8.34
CA GLU A 564 15.67 8.36 -9.60
C GLU A 564 14.17 8.03 -9.73
N TRP A 565 13.56 7.42 -8.71
CA TRP A 565 12.15 6.98 -8.76
C TRP A 565 11.15 8.14 -8.92
N PHE A 566 11.50 9.32 -8.40
CA PHE A 566 10.63 10.50 -8.40
C PHE A 566 10.84 11.40 -9.62
N ASP A 567 11.74 11.03 -10.52
CA ASP A 567 11.93 11.72 -11.79
C ASP A 567 10.82 11.34 -12.79
N SER A 568 10.43 12.30 -13.62
CA SER A 568 9.50 12.03 -14.72
C SER A 568 10.21 11.24 -15.82
N PRO A 569 9.79 9.99 -16.10
CA PRO A 569 10.34 9.23 -17.21
C PRO A 569 10.00 9.87 -18.56
N SER A 570 10.83 9.62 -19.57
CA SER A 570 10.58 10.11 -20.93
C SER A 570 9.60 9.19 -21.67
N LYS A 571 8.63 9.75 -22.39
CA LYS A 571 7.74 8.95 -23.23
C LYS A 571 8.55 8.22 -24.32
N PRO A 572 8.42 6.89 -24.44
CA PRO A 572 9.07 6.12 -25.49
C PRO A 572 8.76 6.67 -26.88
N GLY A 573 9.78 6.77 -27.74
CA GLY A 573 9.64 7.28 -29.12
C GLY A 573 9.50 8.81 -29.26
N SER A 574 9.41 9.57 -28.15
CA SER A 574 9.52 11.03 -28.22
C SER A 574 10.98 11.43 -28.47
N SER A 575 11.24 12.20 -29.53
CA SER A 575 12.57 12.69 -29.85
C SER A 575 12.97 13.82 -28.90
N SER A 576 13.30 13.48 -27.66
CA SER A 576 13.89 14.40 -26.68
C SER A 576 14.95 13.67 -25.86
N GLY A 577 16.22 13.89 -26.24
CA GLY A 577 17.38 13.65 -25.39
C GLY A 577 18.00 12.26 -25.52
N ALA A 578 19.05 12.16 -26.35
CA ALA A 578 20.02 11.10 -26.22
C ALA A 578 20.60 11.10 -24.79
N VAL A 579 20.35 10.03 -24.04
CA VAL A 579 21.25 9.55 -22.98
C VAL A 579 21.52 8.08 -23.29
N ASP A 580 22.80 7.73 -23.19
CA ASP A 580 23.51 6.63 -23.85
C ASP A 580 22.79 5.27 -23.89
N GLN A 581 22.46 4.84 -25.10
CA GLN A 581 22.64 3.44 -25.47
C GLN A 581 24.12 3.21 -25.77
N ASP A 582 24.93 3.03 -24.74
CA ASP A 582 26.20 2.31 -24.87
C ASP A 582 26.65 1.68 -23.54
N HIS A 583 25.99 0.57 -23.17
CA HIS A 583 26.52 -0.36 -22.18
C HIS A 583 26.66 -1.75 -22.81
N SER A 584 27.46 -1.83 -23.86
CA SER A 584 28.04 -3.08 -24.35
C SER A 584 29.41 -2.80 -24.95
N GLU A 585 30.40 -2.54 -24.07
CA GLU A 585 31.80 -2.96 -24.19
C GLU A 585 32.68 -2.14 -23.21
N LEU A 586 33.03 -2.73 -22.04
CA LEU A 586 34.42 -2.84 -21.55
C LEU A 586 34.47 -3.58 -20.19
N VAL A 587 34.27 -4.90 -20.20
CA VAL A 587 34.91 -5.77 -19.19
C VAL A 587 36.32 -6.06 -19.67
N ALA A 588 37.20 -5.07 -19.52
CA ALA A 588 38.64 -5.25 -19.60
C ALA A 588 39.29 -4.27 -18.63
N ALA A 589 39.70 -4.77 -17.47
CA ALA A 589 40.39 -4.01 -16.43
C ALA A 589 41.59 -3.21 -16.99
N PRO A 590 41.98 -2.15 -16.25
CA PRO A 590 43.36 -2.15 -15.79
C PRO A 590 43.46 -2.00 -14.28
N LEU A 591 44.27 -2.88 -13.69
CA LEU A 591 45.05 -2.57 -12.50
C LEU A 591 45.69 -1.19 -12.67
N LEU A 592 45.48 -0.26 -11.73
CA LEU A 592 46.42 0.80 -11.26
C LEU A 592 45.68 2.04 -10.73
N THR A 593 45.20 2.00 -9.48
CA THR A 593 45.07 3.20 -8.63
C THR A 593 45.37 2.87 -7.16
N ALA A 594 46.51 2.22 -6.94
CA ALA A 594 47.17 2.21 -5.63
C ALA A 594 48.40 3.12 -5.70
N THR A 595 48.22 4.44 -5.69
CA THR A 595 49.26 5.46 -5.38
C THR A 595 48.64 6.85 -5.40
N GLY A 596 48.07 7.29 -4.28
CA GLY A 596 47.48 8.63 -4.18
C GLY A 596 46.90 8.95 -2.81
N GLY A 597 47.60 8.60 -1.74
CA GLY A 597 47.08 8.80 -0.38
C GLY A 597 48.11 8.46 0.69
N LEU A 598 49.36 8.89 0.52
CA LEU A 598 50.40 8.67 1.51
C LEU A 598 51.28 9.91 1.67
N LEU A 599 50.72 11.04 2.13
CA LEU A 599 51.55 12.17 2.57
C LEU A 599 50.91 13.13 3.60
N LEU A 600 49.97 12.66 4.44
CA LEU A 600 49.43 13.48 5.55
C LEU A 600 49.23 12.66 6.83
N ALA A 601 50.30 12.06 7.35
CA ALA A 601 50.32 11.49 8.70
C ALA A 601 51.74 11.35 9.30
N LEU A 602 52.62 12.33 9.07
CA LEU A 602 53.90 12.43 9.78
C LEU A 602 54.06 13.84 10.37
N GLY A 603 53.47 14.01 11.55
CA GLY A 603 53.71 15.20 12.35
C GLY A 603 52.75 15.25 13.51
N LEU A 604 53.03 14.47 14.56
CA LEU A 604 52.76 14.81 15.98
C LEU A 604 53.00 13.57 16.87
N ARG A 605 54.28 13.29 17.18
CA ARG A 605 54.63 12.64 18.45
C ARG A 605 56.09 12.90 18.83
N LYS A 606 56.34 13.99 19.56
CA LYS A 606 57.41 14.05 20.58
C LYS A 606 57.27 15.34 21.40
N ARG A 607 56.79 15.20 22.64
CA ARG A 607 57.51 15.59 23.88
C ARG A 607 56.55 15.62 25.06
N ARG A 608 56.69 14.66 25.98
CA ARG A 608 56.39 14.85 27.40
C ARG A 608 57.23 13.88 28.25
N THR A 609 58.36 14.40 28.71
CA THR A 609 59.15 14.09 29.92
C THR A 609 59.88 15.42 30.21
N SER A 610 59.92 16.06 31.38
CA SER A 610 59.81 15.65 32.77
C SER A 610 59.56 16.90 33.66
N ARG A 611 58.74 16.73 34.71
CA ARG A 611 58.79 17.25 36.11
C ARG A 611 59.57 18.52 36.54
N VAL A 612 58.87 19.29 37.41
CA VAL A 612 59.30 20.04 38.64
C VAL A 612 59.76 21.50 38.48
N ALA A 613 58.88 22.43 38.87
CA ALA A 613 58.96 23.26 40.08
C ALA A 613 57.56 23.84 40.38
#